data_AF-A0A661PN86-F1
#
_entry.id   AF-A0A661PN86-F1
#
_cell.length_a   1.000
_cell.length_b   1.000
_cell.length_c   1.000
_cell.angle_alpha   90.00
_cell.angle_beta   90.00
_cell.angle_gamma   90.00
#
_symmetry.space_group_name_H-M   'P 1'
#
loop_
_entity.id
_entity.type
_entity.pdbx_description
1 polymer ?
#
loop_
_entity_poly.entity_id
_entity_poly.type
_entity_poly.pdbx_seq_one_letter_code
_entity_poly.pdbx_strand_id
1 'polypeptide(L)' 'PFVPALCIEAGYFMRNGTFLTEISFKTLGYQALERFWEWGLGSLLIGPLLALIFGLTTYLAALNIKSRNPTIECKSVK' A
#
# COMPACT_ATOMS: atom_id res chain seq x y z
N PRO A 1 0.28 12.44 8.40
CA PRO A 1 -0.05 11.68 7.17
C PRO A 1 0.49 10.25 7.31
N PHE A 2 -0.37 9.22 7.24
CA PHE A 2 -0.03 7.84 7.65
C PHE A 2 0.82 7.08 6.62
N VAL A 3 0.44 7.17 5.35
CA VAL A 3 1.15 6.49 4.24
C VAL A 3 2.60 6.98 4.09
N PRO A 4 2.89 8.30 4.14
CA PRO A 4 4.27 8.78 4.08
C PRO A 4 5.14 8.31 5.25
N ALA A 5 4.55 8.14 6.44
CA ALA A 5 5.28 7.64 7.59
C ALA A 5 5.70 6.17 7.41
N LEU A 6 4.78 5.31 6.96
CA LEU A 6 5.06 3.90 6.64
C LEU A 6 6.13 3.75 5.55
N CYS A 7 6.09 4.59 4.51
CA CYS A 7 7.12 4.57 3.47
C CYS A 7 8.50 4.96 4.04
N ILE A 8 8.60 5.98 4.88
CA ILE A 8 9.89 6.38 5.48
C ILE A 8 10.41 5.29 6.41
N GLU A 9 9.55 4.70 7.23
CA GLU A 9 9.89 3.60 8.14
C GLU A 9 10.43 2.38 7.38
N ALA A 10 9.74 1.97 6.31
CA ALA A 10 10.17 0.87 5.46
C ALA A 10 11.51 1.16 4.76
N GLY A 11 11.70 2.38 4.24
CA GLY A 11 12.94 2.79 3.59
C GLY A 11 14.13 2.80 4.56
N TYR A 12 13.94 3.29 5.78
CA TYR A 12 14.98 3.28 6.80
C TYR A 12 15.30 1.86 7.29
N PHE A 13 14.28 1.02 7.49
CA PHE A 13 14.46 -0.37 7.89
C PHE A 13 15.33 -1.13 6.88
N MET A 14 15.10 -0.92 5.58
CA MET A 14 15.91 -1.53 4.52
C MET A 14 17.38 -1.10 4.55
N ARG A 15 17.67 0.13 5.02
CA ARG A 15 19.01 0.70 4.98
C ARG A 15 19.80 0.47 6.28
N ASN A 16 19.12 0.45 7.42
CA ASN A 16 19.77 0.40 8.73
C ASN A 16 19.45 -0.89 9.51
N GLY A 17 18.58 -1.78 8.99
CA GLY A 17 18.26 -3.08 9.59
C GLY A 17 17.60 -3.00 10.96
N THR A 18 17.17 -1.80 11.38
CA THR A 18 16.61 -1.51 12.71
C THR A 18 15.34 -0.69 12.54
N PHE A 19 14.30 -1.03 13.29
CA PHE A 19 13.08 -0.25 13.33
C PHE A 19 13.32 1.06 14.08
N LEU A 20 12.98 2.18 13.44
CA LEU A 20 13.00 3.51 14.05
C LEU A 20 11.81 3.67 15.01
N THR A 21 11.97 3.20 16.25
CA THR A 21 10.98 3.45 17.30
C THR A 21 11.17 4.80 18.00
N GLU A 22 12.31 5.49 17.79
CA GLU A 22 12.66 6.73 18.52
C GLU A 22 12.46 8.06 17.76
N ILE A 23 12.06 8.07 16.47
CA ILE A 23 11.82 9.36 15.80
C ILE A 23 10.40 9.86 16.03
N SER A 24 10.30 10.92 16.83
CA SER A 24 9.11 11.75 16.99
C SER A 24 8.58 12.20 15.62
N PHE A 25 7.39 11.72 15.24
CA PHE A 25 6.62 12.10 14.05
C PHE A 25 6.53 13.62 13.80
N LYS A 26 6.76 14.43 14.85
CA LYS A 26 6.72 15.89 14.82
C LYS A 26 7.94 16.52 14.15
N THR A 27 9.12 15.88 14.22
CA THR A 27 10.39 16.40 13.66
C THR A 27 10.59 15.93 12.21
N LEU A 28 10.06 14.74 11.88
CA LEU A 28 10.14 14.13 10.55
C LEU A 28 9.46 14.98 9.45
N GLY A 29 8.40 15.71 9.80
CA GLY A 29 7.71 16.61 8.87
C GLY A 29 8.51 17.87 8.52
N TYR A 30 9.38 18.35 9.42
CA TYR A 30 10.19 19.56 9.19
C TYR A 30 11.49 19.27 8.41
N GLN A 31 12.03 18.04 8.52
CA GLN A 31 13.17 17.55 7.73
C GLN A 31 12.75 16.63 6.56
N ALA A 32 11.47 16.63 6.18
CA ALA A 32 10.92 15.69 5.20
C ALA A 32 11.59 15.76 3.81
N LEU A 33 12.08 16.94 3.41
CA LEU A 33 12.83 17.12 2.16
C LEU A 33 14.20 16.43 2.19
N GLU A 34 14.88 16.46 3.33
CA GLU A 34 16.18 15.81 3.52
C GLU A 34 16.05 14.27 3.57
N ARG A 35 14.89 13.78 4.00
CA ARG A 35 14.53 12.35 4.06
C ARG A 35 13.73 11.84 2.85
N PHE A 36 13.52 12.67 1.80
CA PHE A 36 12.74 12.30 0.62
C PHE A 36 13.29 11.06 -0.11
N TRP A 37 14.60 10.85 -0.05
CA TRP A 37 15.25 9.66 -0.62
C TRP A 37 14.80 8.36 0.06
N GLU A 38 14.61 8.39 1.38
CA GLU A 38 14.12 7.22 2.14
C GLU A 38 12.64 7.00 1.89
N TRP A 39 11.86 8.07 1.76
CA TRP A 39 10.47 7.98 1.34
C TRP A 39 10.33 7.40 -0.06
N GLY A 40 11.18 7.79 -1.01
CA GLY A 40 11.20 7.26 -2.37
C GLY A 40 11.55 5.77 -2.41
N LEU A 41 12.60 5.34 -1.70
CA LEU A 41 12.99 3.94 -1.57
C LEU A 41 11.88 3.09 -0.93
N GLY A 42 11.28 3.58 0.16
CA GLY A 42 10.19 2.87 0.81
C GLY A 42 8.92 2.83 -0.03
N SER A 43 8.59 3.91 -0.75
CA SER A 43 7.43 3.95 -1.65
C SER A 43 7.58 3.00 -2.84
N LEU A 44 8.81 2.77 -3.32
CA LEU A 44 9.08 1.78 -4.37
C LEU A 44 8.74 0.36 -3.93
N LEU A 45 8.75 0.06 -2.63
CA LEU A 45 8.39 -1.25 -2.09
C LEU A 45 6.93 -1.28 -1.59
N ILE A 46 6.56 -0.31 -0.76
CA ILE A 46 5.24 -0.21 -0.13
C ILE A 46 4.16 0.10 -1.17
N GLY A 47 4.47 0.86 -2.21
CA GLY A 47 3.54 1.17 -3.30
C GLY A 47 3.06 -0.09 -4.04
N PRO A 48 3.96 -0.89 -4.62
CA PRO A 48 3.60 -2.16 -5.26
C PRO A 48 2.95 -3.15 -4.29
N LEU A 49 3.42 -3.21 -3.04
CA LEU A 49 2.84 -4.10 -2.03
C LEU A 49 1.38 -3.75 -1.73
N LEU A 50 1.08 -2.47 -1.50
CA LEU A 50 -0.28 -1.99 -1.29
C LEU A 50 -1.14 -2.20 -2.55
N ALA A 51 -0.60 -1.92 -3.74
CA ALA A 51 -1.32 -2.15 -4.99
C ALA A 51 -1.70 -3.63 -5.17
N LEU A 52 -0.80 -4.56 -4.83
CA LEU A 52 -1.09 -5.99 -4.84
C LEU A 52 -2.17 -6.36 -3.82
N ILE A 53 -2.08 -5.87 -2.59
CA ILE A 53 -3.05 -6.19 -1.53
C ILE A 53 -4.44 -5.68 -1.92
N PHE A 54 -4.57 -4.41 -2.30
CA PHE A 54 -5.86 -3.81 -2.67
C PHE A 54 -6.38 -4.35 -4.01
N GLY A 55 -5.50 -4.60 -4.97
CA GLY A 55 -5.86 -5.21 -6.25
C GLY A 55 -6.37 -6.65 -6.08
N LEU A 56 -5.66 -7.46 -5.30
CA LEU A 56 -6.03 -8.85 -5.04
C LEU A 56 -7.32 -8.95 -4.23
N THR A 57 -7.46 -8.16 -3.17
CA THR A 57 -8.69 -8.14 -2.36
C THR A 57 -9.91 -7.78 -3.20
N THR A 58 -9.78 -6.76 -4.07
CA THR A 58 -10.84 -6.35 -4.99
C THR A 58 -11.13 -7.43 -6.03
N TYR A 59 -10.09 -8.03 -6.61
CA TYR A 59 -10.23 -9.11 -7.59
C TYR A 59 -10.93 -10.34 -6.98
N LEU A 60 -10.54 -10.75 -5.78
CA LEU A 60 -11.19 -11.85 -5.05
C LEU A 60 -12.64 -11.52 -4.72
N ALA A 61 -12.92 -10.29 -4.28
CA ALA A 61 -14.30 -9.85 -4.04
C ALA A 61 -15.14 -9.94 -5.33
N ALA A 62 -14.59 -9.50 -6.47
CA ALA A 62 -15.26 -9.59 -7.77
C ALA A 62 -15.50 -11.05 -8.19
N LEU A 63 -14.56 -11.96 -7.97
CA LEU A 63 -14.74 -13.39 -8.24
C LEU A 63 -15.84 -14.01 -7.36
N ASN A 64 -15.89 -13.66 -6.08
CA ASN A 64 -16.94 -14.10 -5.17
C ASN A 64 -18.32 -13.57 -5.56
N ILE A 65 -18.41 -12.36 -6.12
CA ILE A 65 -19.67 -11.79 -6.63
C ILE A 65 -20.07 -12.48 -7.95
N LYS A 66 -19.11 -12.72 -8.86
CA LYS A 66 -19.37 -13.41 -10.14
C LYS A 66 -19.87 -14.83 -9.93
N SER A 67 -19.29 -15.60 -9.01
CA SER A 67 -19.73 -16.97 -8.72
C SER A 67 -21.14 -17.04 -8.10
N ARG A 68 -21.64 -15.92 -7.57
CA ARG A 68 -23.00 -15.79 -7.01
C ARG A 68 -24.06 -15.40 -8.06
N ASN A 69 -23.66 -15.03 -9.27
CA ASN A 69 -24.60 -14.53 -10.30
C ASN A 69 -24.51 -15.27 -11.65
N PRO A 70 -24.79 -16.58 -11.72
CA PRO A 70 -24.91 -17.32 -12.99
C PRO A 70 -26.15 -16.95 -13.82
N THR A 71 -27.02 -16.03 -13.36
CA THR A 71 -28.40 -15.89 -13.87
C THR A 71 -28.62 -14.73 -14.86
N ILE A 72 -27.62 -13.86 -15.11
CA ILE A 72 -27.78 -12.70 -16.02
C ILE A 72 -27.48 -13.04 -17.49
N GLU A 73 -26.90 -14.20 -17.79
CA GLU A 73 -26.63 -14.60 -19.19
C GLU A 73 -27.83 -15.32 -19.85
N CYS A 74 -28.76 -15.89 -19.07
CA CYS A 74 -29.88 -16.68 -19.60
C CYS A 74 -31.16 -15.85 -19.88
N LYS A 75 -31.13 -14.52 -19.73
CA LYS A 75 -32.33 -13.66 -19.84
C LYS A 75 -32.31 -12.64 -20.98
N SER A 76 -31.29 -12.65 -21.84
CA SER A 76 -31.19 -11.73 -22.99
C SER A 76 -31.31 -12.45 -24.34
N VAL A 77 -31.96 -13.62 -24.38
CA VAL A 77 -32.45 -14.25 -25.62
C VAL A 77 -33.76 -14.97 -25.30
N LYS A 78 -34.83 -14.21 -25.10
CA LYS A 78 -36.21 -14.69 -25.30
C LYS A 78 -37.17 -13.52 -25.44
#